data_AF-U2J8I2-F1
#
_entry.id   AF-U2J8I2-F1
#
_cell.length_a   1.000
_cell.length_b   1.000
_cell.length_c   1.000
_cell.angle_alpha   90.00
_cell.angle_beta   90.00
_cell.angle_gamma   90.00
#
_symmetry.space_group_name_H-M   'P 1'
#
loop_
_entity.id
_entity.type
_entity.pdbx_description
1 polymer ?
#
loop_
_entity_poly.entity_id
_entity_poly.type
_entity_poly.pdbx_seq_one_letter_code
_entity_poly.pdbx_strand_id
1 'polypeptide(L)'
;MIRLLSILVRLAGDILSCLNHIVQLLQASGLPDSVGKIDAPAKTDKAPPPEKPDIDAYTEEELCTVGEACLAMNVSRSHIDRMRNREEFTKLENKNGRVRLVKAEVEAAKIWYSKRKGKL
;
A
#
# COMPACT_ATOMS: atom_id res chain seq x y z
N MET A 1 27.87 10.13 -39.61
CA MET A 1 26.88 10.82 -38.76
C MET A 1 25.42 10.52 -39.14
N ILE A 2 25.06 10.48 -40.43
CA ILE A 2 23.66 10.28 -40.90
C ILE A 2 23.03 8.94 -40.43
N ARG A 3 23.80 7.84 -40.41
CA ARG A 3 23.30 6.52 -39.99
C ARG A 3 22.90 6.44 -38.51
N LEU A 4 23.53 7.25 -37.65
CA LEU A 4 23.24 7.27 -36.22
C LEU A 4 21.92 7.99 -35.95
N LEU A 5 21.64 9.07 -36.70
CA LEU A 5 20.39 9.80 -36.66
C LEU A 5 19.20 8.92 -37.10
N SER A 6 19.37 8.12 -38.16
CA SER A 6 18.31 7.21 -38.62
C SER A 6 17.99 6.07 -37.65
N ILE A 7 18.96 5.62 -36.84
CA ILE A 7 18.73 4.59 -35.81
C ILE A 7 17.95 5.21 -34.65
N LEU A 8 18.30 6.42 -34.22
CA LEU A 8 17.58 7.14 -33.16
C LEU A 8 16.12 7.42 -33.52
N VAL A 9 15.84 7.81 -34.77
CA VAL A 9 14.47 8.05 -35.25
C VAL A 9 13.65 6.75 -35.28
N ARG A 10 14.25 5.63 -35.69
CA ARG A 10 13.57 4.32 -35.67
C ARG A 10 13.27 3.87 -34.25
N LEU A 11 14.24 4.00 -33.34
CA LEU A 11 14.06 3.64 -31.93
C LEU A 11 12.96 4.48 -31.26
N ALA A 12 12.89 5.78 -31.58
CA ALA A 12 11.84 6.66 -31.07
C ALA A 12 10.44 6.26 -31.57
N GLY A 13 10.34 5.83 -32.84
CA GLY A 13 9.08 5.32 -33.42
C GLY A 13 8.60 4.03 -32.74
N ASP A 14 9.51 3.10 -32.48
CA ASP A 14 9.19 1.84 -31.78
C ASP A 14 8.71 2.09 -30.35
N ILE A 15 9.35 3.03 -29.63
CA ILE A 15 8.93 3.45 -28.28
C ILE A 15 7.53 4.08 -28.30
N LEU A 16 7.24 4.95 -29.28
CA LEU A 16 5.94 5.59 -29.41
C LEU A 16 4.82 4.57 -29.68
N SER A 17 5.10 3.58 -30.53
CA SER A 17 4.19 2.48 -30.84
C SER A 17 3.87 1.64 -29.60
N CYS A 18 4.91 1.30 -28.83
CA CYS A 18 4.77 0.58 -27.56
C CYS A 18 3.90 1.35 -26.56
N LEU A 19 4.12 2.66 -26.40
CA LEU A 19 3.32 3.50 -25.50
C LEU A 19 1.85 3.53 -25.92
N ASN A 20 1.56 3.65 -27.22
CA ASN A 20 0.20 3.64 -27.72
C ASN A 20 -0.50 2.29 -27.47
N HIS A 21 0.23 1.17 -27.62
CA HIS A 21 -0.30 -0.16 -27.34
C HIS A 21 -0.63 -0.34 -25.85
N ILE A 22 0.18 0.23 -24.94
CA ILE A 22 -0.08 0.20 -23.50
C ILE A 22 -1.36 0.99 -23.17
N VAL A 23 -1.56 2.16 -23.78
CA VAL A 23 -2.78 2.98 -23.60
C VAL A 23 -4.03 2.22 -24.08
N GLN A 24 -3.96 1.52 -25.22
CA GLN A 24 -5.08 0.71 -25.70
C GLN A 24 -5.41 -0.47 -24.77
N LEU A 25 -4.39 -1.13 -24.19
CA LEU A 25 -4.61 -2.18 -23.20
C LEU A 25 -5.27 -1.67 -21.92
N LEU A 26 -4.91 -0.46 -21.48
CA LEU A 26 -5.53 0.23 -20.33
C LEU A 26 -7.00 0.61 -20.59
N GLN A 27 -7.34 1.02 -21.81
CA GLN A 27 -8.72 1.33 -22.19
C GLN A 27 -9.58 0.07 -22.36
N ALA A 28 -9.01 -1.02 -22.86
CA ALA A 28 -9.69 -2.30 -23.01
C ALA A 28 -9.96 -3.04 -21.68
N SER A 29 -9.26 -2.67 -20.60
CA SER A 29 -9.41 -3.29 -19.28
C SER A 29 -10.56 -2.70 -18.43
N GLY A 30 -11.38 -1.81 -19.01
CA GLY A 30 -12.74 -1.57 -18.54
C GLY A 30 -12.88 -1.21 -17.07
N LEU A 31 -12.42 0.00 -16.68
CA LEU A 31 -12.89 0.64 -15.46
C LEU A 31 -14.13 1.47 -15.81
N PRO A 32 -15.29 1.26 -15.16
CA PRO A 32 -16.51 1.98 -15.51
C PRO A 32 -16.42 3.46 -15.13
N ASP A 33 -16.49 4.31 -16.14
CA ASP A 33 -16.91 5.71 -16.02
C ASP A 33 -18.33 5.75 -15.46
N SER A 34 -18.49 6.08 -14.19
CA SER A 34 -19.78 6.53 -13.66
C SER A 34 -19.61 7.85 -12.93
N VAL A 35 -19.88 8.90 -13.71
CA VAL A 35 -20.00 10.29 -13.32
C VAL A 35 -21.21 10.46 -12.40
N GLY A 36 -20.97 10.96 -11.18
CA GLY A 36 -21.95 11.55 -10.28
C GLY A 36 -21.49 12.93 -9.85
N LYS A 37 -21.92 13.94 -10.60
CA LYS A 37 -21.62 15.37 -10.49
C LYS A 37 -22.15 15.98 -9.18
N ILE A 38 -21.28 16.57 -8.34
CA ILE A 38 -21.62 17.73 -7.46
C ILE A 38 -20.39 18.64 -7.35
N ASP A 39 -20.65 19.94 -7.44
CA ASP A 39 -19.76 21.03 -7.84
C ASP A 39 -18.59 21.36 -6.91
N ALA A 40 -17.50 21.86 -7.52
CA ALA A 40 -16.35 22.45 -6.84
C ALA A 40 -16.71 23.82 -6.22
N PRO A 41 -15.96 24.26 -5.18
CA PRO A 41 -14.90 25.20 -5.53
C PRO A 41 -13.54 24.86 -4.90
N ALA A 42 -12.57 24.68 -5.79
CA ALA A 42 -11.21 25.24 -5.76
C ALA A 42 -10.38 25.23 -4.46
N LYS A 43 -9.18 24.61 -4.61
CA LYS A 43 -7.93 24.72 -3.82
C LYS A 43 -7.92 23.83 -2.58
N THR A 44 -7.04 22.84 -2.44
CA THR A 44 -5.58 22.86 -2.65
C THR A 44 -5.06 21.42 -2.68
N ASP A 45 -3.96 21.19 -3.41
CA ASP A 45 -3.15 19.97 -3.35
C ASP A 45 -2.82 19.54 -1.92
N LYS A 46 -3.49 18.50 -1.41
CA LYS A 46 -2.97 17.60 -0.38
C LYS A 46 -3.51 16.21 -0.64
N ALA A 47 -2.61 15.23 -0.76
CA ALA A 47 -2.94 13.82 -0.72
C ALA A 47 -3.98 13.55 0.40
N PRO A 48 -5.01 12.72 0.15
CA PRO A 48 -6.01 12.44 1.16
C PRO A 48 -5.31 11.98 2.44
N PRO A 49 -5.63 12.56 3.61
CA PRO A 49 -5.09 12.08 4.86
C PRO A 49 -5.43 10.59 4.98
N PRO A 50 -4.53 9.75 5.52
CA PRO A 50 -4.84 8.34 5.71
C PRO A 50 -6.12 8.26 6.55
N GLU A 51 -7.20 7.80 5.93
CA GLU A 51 -8.45 7.52 6.63
C GLU A 51 -8.09 6.59 7.77
N LYS A 52 -8.28 7.07 9.00
CA LYS A 52 -8.01 6.26 10.18
C LYS A 52 -8.91 5.04 10.06
N PRO A 53 -8.35 3.83 9.97
CA PRO A 53 -9.15 2.64 9.76
C PRO A 53 -10.13 2.50 10.91
N ASP A 54 -11.40 2.36 10.56
CA ASP A 54 -12.46 2.21 11.55
C ASP A 54 -12.37 0.82 12.17
N ILE A 55 -12.51 0.77 13.49
CA ILE A 55 -12.44 -0.48 14.25
C ILE A 55 -13.67 -1.34 13.93
N ASP A 56 -14.79 -0.69 13.66
CA ASP A 56 -16.05 -1.34 13.33
C ASP A 56 -16.00 -2.03 11.94
N ALA A 57 -14.94 -1.78 11.15
CA ALA A 57 -14.68 -2.49 9.90
C ALA A 57 -14.04 -3.88 10.10
N TYR A 58 -13.57 -4.19 11.31
CA TYR A 58 -12.88 -5.44 11.62
C TYR A 58 -13.65 -6.26 12.65
N THR A 59 -13.69 -7.57 12.45
CA THR A 59 -14.21 -8.51 13.44
C THR A 59 -13.22 -8.71 14.59
N GLU A 60 -13.70 -9.15 15.76
CA GLU A 60 -12.82 -9.38 16.91
C GLU A 60 -11.70 -10.40 16.64
N GLU A 61 -11.93 -11.35 15.74
CA GLU A 61 -10.99 -12.41 15.34
C GLU A 61 -9.85 -11.89 14.45
N GLU A 62 -10.10 -10.80 13.72
CA GLU A 62 -9.15 -10.12 12.85
C GLU A 62 -8.26 -9.15 13.62
N LEU A 63 -8.58 -8.89 14.89
CA LEU A 63 -7.83 -8.01 15.76
C LEU A 63 -6.98 -8.82 16.74
N CYS A 64 -5.77 -8.34 16.98
CA CYS A 64 -4.89 -8.91 17.98
C CYS A 64 -4.33 -7.84 18.91
N THR A 65 -4.00 -8.24 20.12
CA THR A 65 -3.32 -7.41 21.10
C THR A 65 -1.82 -7.41 20.84
N VAL A 66 -1.11 -6.44 21.42
CA VAL A 66 0.36 -6.40 21.38
C VAL A 66 0.98 -7.70 21.93
N GLY A 67 0.38 -8.32 22.95
CA GLY A 67 0.87 -9.58 23.52
C GLY A 67 0.74 -10.74 22.54
N GLU A 68 -0.40 -10.87 21.88
CA GLU A 68 -0.63 -11.89 20.85
C GLU A 68 0.28 -11.67 19.64
N ALA A 69 0.49 -10.42 19.24
CA ALA A 69 1.43 -10.09 18.16
C ALA A 69 2.88 -10.51 18.50
N CYS A 70 3.32 -10.33 19.75
CA CYS A 70 4.63 -10.80 20.20
C CYS A 70 4.76 -12.31 20.05
N LEU A 71 3.73 -13.07 20.44
CA LEU A 71 3.70 -14.53 20.32
C LEU A 71 3.67 -14.98 18.86
N ALA A 72 2.84 -14.35 18.02
CA ALA A 72 2.69 -14.68 16.61
C ALA A 72 4.01 -14.51 15.83
N MET A 73 4.72 -13.41 16.08
CA MET A 73 5.98 -13.06 15.42
C MET A 73 7.23 -13.59 16.12
N ASN A 74 7.11 -14.07 17.36
CA ASN A 74 8.22 -14.46 18.23
C ASN A 74 9.28 -13.34 18.39
N VAL A 75 8.82 -12.13 18.70
CA VAL A 75 9.67 -10.94 18.93
C VAL A 75 9.36 -10.28 20.26
N SER A 76 10.30 -9.48 20.78
CA SER A 76 10.10 -8.76 22.04
C SER A 76 9.02 -7.68 21.90
N ARG A 77 8.36 -7.35 23.01
CA ARG A 77 7.37 -6.26 23.07
C ARG A 77 7.93 -4.92 22.58
N SER A 78 9.17 -4.61 22.97
CA SER A 78 9.90 -3.42 22.50
C SER A 78 10.15 -3.39 20.99
N HIS A 79 10.12 -4.55 20.33
CA HIS A 79 10.19 -4.63 18.88
C HIS A 79 8.85 -4.27 18.24
N ILE A 80 7.75 -4.86 18.70
CA ILE A 80 6.40 -4.52 18.24
C ILE A 80 6.11 -3.03 18.49
N ASP A 81 6.51 -2.47 19.63
CA ASP A 81 6.35 -1.04 19.91
C ASP A 81 7.15 -0.18 18.93
N ARG A 82 8.36 -0.59 18.52
CA ARG A 82 9.14 0.11 17.49
C ARG A 82 8.46 0.05 16.12
N MET A 83 7.94 -1.11 15.72
CA MET A 83 7.22 -1.27 14.46
C MET A 83 5.95 -0.41 14.43
N ARG A 84 5.21 -0.38 15.55
CA ARG A 84 4.04 0.50 15.72
C ARG A 84 4.40 1.98 15.60
N ASN A 85 5.50 2.41 16.22
CA ASN A 85 5.95 3.80 16.14
C ASN A 85 6.45 4.21 14.74
N ARG A 86 6.73 3.23 13.88
CA ARG A 86 7.08 3.44 12.47
C ARG A 86 5.89 3.34 11.53
N GLU A 87 4.69 3.19 12.08
CA GLU A 87 3.45 3.02 11.30
C GLU A 87 3.47 1.78 10.39
N GLU A 88 4.27 0.75 10.78
CA GLU A 88 4.34 -0.53 10.07
C GLU A 88 3.11 -1.43 10.37
N PHE A 89 2.32 -1.06 11.38
CA PHE A 89 1.06 -1.71 11.72
C PHE A 89 -0.06 -0.68 11.83
N THR A 90 -1.23 -1.09 11.38
CA THR A 90 -2.48 -0.37 11.59
C THR A 90 -2.85 -0.38 13.06
N LYS A 91 -2.88 0.81 13.66
CA LYS A 91 -3.23 1.03 15.05
C LYS A 91 -4.72 1.32 15.18
N LEU A 92 -5.44 0.39 15.81
CA LEU A 92 -6.85 0.51 16.11
C LEU A 92 -7.02 0.77 17.60
N GLU A 93 -7.52 1.94 17.97
CA GLU A 93 -7.75 2.32 19.38
C GLU A 93 -9.20 2.12 19.79
N ASN A 94 -9.49 1.06 20.57
CA ASN A 94 -10.85 0.86 21.10
C ASN A 94 -11.29 2.08 21.93
N LYS A 95 -12.61 2.24 22.08
CA LYS A 95 -13.26 3.25 22.95
C LYS A 95 -12.70 3.29 24.38
N ASN A 96 -12.08 2.19 24.84
CA ASN A 96 -11.44 2.04 26.15
C ASN A 96 -9.93 2.40 26.15
N GLY A 97 -9.39 3.01 25.09
CA GLY A 97 -7.98 3.37 24.95
C GLY A 97 -7.02 2.19 24.77
N ARG A 98 -7.54 0.97 24.53
CA ARG A 98 -6.73 -0.21 24.28
C ARG A 98 -6.36 -0.29 22.81
N VAL A 99 -5.07 -0.42 22.53
CA VAL A 99 -4.55 -0.60 21.17
C VAL A 99 -4.74 -2.05 20.73
N ARG A 100 -5.38 -2.22 19.58
CA ARG A 100 -5.44 -3.45 18.80
C ARG A 100 -4.71 -3.26 17.48
N LEU A 101 -4.16 -4.35 16.99
CA LEU A 101 -3.42 -4.45 15.73
C LEU A 101 -4.20 -5.38 14.81
N VAL A 102 -4.09 -5.17 13.50
CA VAL A 102 -4.70 -6.07 12.52
C VAL A 102 -3.87 -7.35 12.44
N LYS A 103 -4.50 -8.49 12.72
CA LYS A 103 -3.84 -9.80 12.78
C LYS A 103 -3.21 -10.19 11.44
N ALA A 104 -3.88 -9.90 10.34
CA ALA A 104 -3.38 -10.17 8.98
C ALA A 104 -2.05 -9.45 8.71
N GLU A 105 -1.90 -8.20 9.16
CA GLU A 105 -0.66 -7.44 9.00
C GLU A 105 0.48 -8.02 9.86
N VAL A 106 0.16 -8.46 11.09
CA VAL A 106 1.13 -9.11 11.98
C VAL A 106 1.63 -10.43 11.40
N GLU A 107 0.75 -11.21 10.79
CA GLU A 107 1.12 -12.45 10.11
C GLU A 107 1.95 -12.19 8.85
N ALA A 108 1.58 -11.19 8.05
CA ALA A 108 2.41 -10.73 6.93
C ALA A 108 3.79 -10.26 7.43
N ALA A 109 3.83 -9.62 8.60
CA ALA A 109 5.06 -9.16 9.24
C ALA A 109 6.01 -10.24 9.68
N LYS A 110 5.49 -11.37 10.11
CA LYS A 110 6.29 -12.56 10.34
C LYS A 110 7.07 -12.97 9.09
N ILE A 111 6.43 -12.92 7.91
CA ILE A 111 7.03 -13.35 6.65
C ILE A 111 8.14 -12.38 6.22
N TRP A 112 7.89 -11.07 6.19
CA TRP A 112 8.89 -10.09 5.73
C TRP A 112 10.04 -9.90 6.73
N TYR A 113 9.77 -9.98 8.03
CA TYR A 113 10.80 -9.89 9.06
C TYR A 113 11.70 -11.13 9.08
N SER A 114 11.12 -12.33 8.97
CA SER A 114 11.88 -13.59 8.96
C SER A 114 12.81 -13.68 7.75
N LYS A 115 12.35 -13.28 6.56
CA LYS A 115 13.16 -13.29 5.33
C LYS A 115 14.40 -12.38 5.39
N ARG A 116 14.39 -11.29 6.17
CA ARG A 116 15.56 -10.42 6.32
C ARG A 116 16.61 -10.94 7.31
N LYS A 117 16.25 -11.88 8.19
CA LYS A 117 17.11 -12.26 9.32
C LYS A 117 18.02 -13.47 9.05
N GLY A 118 18.09 -13.98 7.82
CA GLY A 118 18.96 -15.11 7.49
C GLY A 118 19.27 -15.29 6.00
N LYS A 119 20.58 -15.14 5.71
CA LYS A 119 21.35 -15.65 4.55
C LYS A 119 21.25 -14.86 3.23
N LEU A 120 22.13 -13.87 3.11
CA LEU A 120 22.93 -13.72 1.88
C LEU A 120 24.17 -14.61 2.02
#